data_AF-A0A949E2B9-F1
#
_entry.id   AF-A0A949E2B9-F1
#
_cell.length_a   1.000
_cell.length_b   1.000
_cell.length_c   1.000
_cell.angle_alpha   90.00
_cell.angle_beta   90.00
_cell.angle_gamma   90.00
#
_symmetry.space_group_name_H-M   'P 1'
#
loop_
_entity.id
_entity.type
_entity.pdbx_description
1 polymer ?
#
loop_
_entity_poly.entity_id
_entity_poly.type
_entity_poly.pdbx_seq_one_letter_code
_entity_poly.pdbx_strand_id
1 'polypeptide(L)'
;MPASKAHDLIVALITRKLIDSGYEIVAIESALDWLFGDGFRLPPAIVLHRPDVLGIRDRQPFIAIGDAKTVHDLGARRTSEQLQDYASVTVGRETTPCLVVIGIPQSAAARLRRLIVRLKIPNDRISILAVPDMLLDGGPS
;
A
#
# COMPACT_ATOMS: atom_id res chain seq x y z
N MET A 1 2.93 16.15 10.00
CA MET A 1 1.82 16.79 9.26
C MET A 1 0.66 15.81 9.26
N PRO A 2 -0.60 16.23 9.45
CA PRO A 2 -1.72 15.31 9.35
C PRO A 2 -1.74 14.72 7.92
N ALA A 3 -2.02 13.42 7.82
CA ALA A 3 -2.31 12.79 6.54
C ALA A 3 -3.50 13.51 5.89
N SER A 4 -3.47 13.67 4.56
CA SER A 4 -4.63 14.25 3.88
C SER A 4 -5.80 13.26 3.96
N LYS A 5 -7.04 13.73 4.09
CA LYS A 5 -8.23 12.87 4.07
C LYS A 5 -8.25 11.90 2.88
N ALA A 6 -7.69 12.33 1.74
CA ALA A 6 -7.52 11.50 0.56
C ALA A 6 -6.55 10.33 0.81
N HIS A 7 -5.41 10.57 1.46
CA HIS A 7 -4.47 9.51 1.83
C HIS A 7 -5.13 8.49 2.77
N ASP A 8 -5.80 8.96 3.83
CA ASP A 8 -6.49 8.09 4.78
C ASP A 8 -7.58 7.24 4.10
N LEU A 9 -8.34 7.82 3.16
CA LEU A 9 -9.32 7.08 2.36
C LEU A 9 -8.66 5.98 1.51
N ILE A 10 -7.55 6.29 0.83
CA ILE A 10 -6.82 5.29 0.05
C ILE A 10 -6.31 4.16 0.97
N VAL A 11 -5.74 4.50 2.12
CA VAL A 11 -5.29 3.52 3.11
C VAL A 11 -6.46 2.64 3.57
N ALA A 12 -7.61 3.22 3.91
CA ALA A 12 -8.81 2.47 4.28
C ALA A 12 -9.26 1.49 3.18
N LEU A 13 -9.24 1.91 1.92
CA LEU A 13 -9.60 1.06 0.77
C LEU A 13 -8.57 -0.06 0.54
N ILE A 14 -7.28 0.22 0.74
CA ILE A 14 -6.23 -0.81 0.72
C ILE A 14 -6.49 -1.84 1.82
N THR A 15 -6.70 -1.38 3.06
CA THR A 15 -7.00 -2.23 4.22
C THR A 15 -8.21 -3.11 3.93
N ARG A 16 -9.29 -2.53 3.39
CA ARG A 16 -10.48 -3.29 3.02
C ARG A 16 -10.18 -4.36 1.97
N LYS A 17 -9.43 -4.02 0.92
CA LYS A 17 -9.03 -4.97 -0.13
C LYS A 17 -8.22 -6.14 0.43
N LEU A 18 -7.31 -5.87 1.37
CA LEU A 18 -6.51 -6.91 2.03
C LEU A 18 -7.39 -7.84 2.87
N ILE A 19 -8.32 -7.30 3.66
CA ILE A 19 -9.30 -8.08 4.42
C ILE A 19 -10.15 -8.96 3.49
N ASP A 20 -10.69 -8.39 2.41
CA ASP A 20 -11.50 -9.14 1.43
C ASP A 20 -10.67 -10.20 0.69
N SER A 21 -9.34 -10.07 0.67
CA SER A 21 -8.40 -11.06 0.12
C SER A 21 -7.95 -12.11 1.14
N GLY A 22 -8.52 -12.10 2.35
CA GLY A 22 -8.26 -13.07 3.42
C GLY A 22 -7.06 -12.74 4.31
N TYR A 23 -6.57 -11.49 4.30
CA TYR A 23 -5.49 -11.07 5.21
C TYR A 23 -6.05 -10.50 6.52
N GLU A 24 -5.41 -10.86 7.62
CA GLU A 24 -5.55 -10.21 8.93
C GLU A 24 -4.62 -8.99 8.98
N ILE A 25 -5.17 -7.83 9.33
CA ILE A 25 -4.39 -6.59 9.43
C ILE A 25 -3.71 -6.52 10.79
N VAL A 26 -2.39 -6.32 10.80
CA VAL A 26 -1.59 -6.34 12.03
C VAL A 26 -0.99 -4.98 12.38
N ALA A 27 -0.89 -4.07 11.42
CA ALA A 27 -0.34 -2.74 11.62
C ALA A 27 -0.82 -1.72 10.57
N ILE A 28 -1.01 -0.46 10.98
CA ILE A 28 -1.47 0.66 10.14
C ILE A 28 -0.73 1.96 10.54
N GLU A 29 -0.23 2.75 9.59
CA GLU A 29 0.48 4.05 9.79
C GLU A 29 -0.44 5.28 9.68
N SER A 30 -1.76 5.10 9.65
CA SER A 30 -2.74 6.19 9.54
C SER A 30 -3.61 6.31 10.79
N ALA A 31 -4.18 7.50 11.01
CA ALA A 31 -5.10 7.78 12.10
C ALA A 31 -6.51 7.22 11.79
N LEU A 32 -6.59 5.92 11.48
CA LEU A 32 -7.81 5.20 11.12
C LEU A 32 -8.40 4.43 12.30
N ASP A 33 -8.01 4.75 13.53
CA ASP A 33 -8.54 4.14 14.76
C ASP A 33 -10.08 4.24 14.82
N TRP A 34 -10.65 5.32 14.28
CA TRP A 34 -12.10 5.52 14.18
C TRP A 34 -12.81 4.53 13.24
N LEU A 35 -12.09 3.92 12.30
CA LEU A 35 -12.66 3.02 11.29
C LEU A 35 -12.40 1.55 11.62
N PHE A 36 -11.25 1.24 12.21
CA PHE A 36 -10.83 -0.14 12.48
C PHE A 36 -10.74 -0.49 13.97
N GLY A 37 -11.00 0.48 14.86
CA GLY A 37 -10.87 0.36 16.31
C GLY A 37 -9.48 0.75 16.82
N ASP A 38 -9.39 0.97 18.13
CA ASP A 38 -8.12 1.27 18.80
C ASP A 38 -7.20 0.04 18.82
N GLY A 39 -5.87 0.27 18.76
CA GLY A 39 -4.87 -0.75 19.09
C GLY A 39 -4.01 -1.27 17.94
N PHE A 40 -4.11 -0.71 16.73
CA PHE A 40 -3.14 -1.00 15.68
C PHE A 40 -1.76 -0.43 16.04
N ARG A 41 -0.73 -1.24 15.83
CA ARG A 41 0.66 -0.78 15.96
C ARG A 41 1.09 -0.12 14.66
N LEU A 42 2.11 0.73 14.74
CA LEU A 42 2.80 1.20 13.56
C LEU A 42 3.50 0.03 12.86
N PRO A 43 3.46 -0.04 11.52
CA PRO A 43 4.18 -1.06 10.78
C PRO A 43 5.70 -0.98 11.06
N PRO A 44 6.40 -2.12 11.17
CA PRO A 44 7.85 -2.11 11.13
C PRO A 44 8.34 -1.64 9.77
N ALA A 45 9.58 -1.14 9.72
CA ALA A 45 10.22 -0.87 8.44
C ALA A 45 10.49 -2.18 7.69
N ILE A 46 10.21 -2.18 6.40
CA ILE A 46 10.55 -3.21 5.44
C ILE A 46 11.74 -2.71 4.65
N VAL A 47 12.89 -3.36 4.86
CA VAL A 47 14.20 -2.87 4.40
C VAL A 47 14.43 -1.46 4.95
N LEU A 48 14.29 -0.40 4.14
CA LEU A 48 14.50 0.99 4.60
C LEU A 48 13.19 1.77 4.80
N HIS A 49 12.04 1.21 4.41
CA HIS A 49 10.80 1.96 4.31
C HIS A 49 9.67 1.34 5.12
N ARG A 50 8.91 2.19 5.81
CA ARG A 50 7.70 1.78 6.50
C ARG A 50 6.50 1.88 5.55
N PRO A 51 5.67 0.82 5.45
CA PRO A 51 4.43 0.86 4.68
C PRO A 51 3.28 1.46 5.49
N ASP A 52 2.19 1.81 4.81
CA ASP A 52 0.98 2.31 5.47
C ASP A 52 0.16 1.20 6.13
N VAL A 53 0.17 -0.01 5.56
CA VAL A 53 -0.59 -1.17 6.05
C VAL A 53 0.26 -2.43 5.97
N LEU A 54 0.15 -3.27 7.00
CA LEU A 54 0.73 -4.62 7.02
C LEU A 54 -0.36 -5.64 7.34
N GLY A 55 -0.44 -6.69 6.53
CA GLY A 55 -1.33 -7.82 6.76
C GLY A 55 -0.61 -9.17 6.71
N ILE A 56 -1.20 -10.18 7.34
CA ILE A 56 -0.72 -11.57 7.35
C ILE A 56 -1.86 -12.53 6.96
N ARG A 57 -1.54 -13.76 6.54
CA ARG A 57 -2.55 -14.80 6.28
C ARG A 57 -2.25 -16.10 7.02
N ASP A 58 -3.24 -16.61 7.75
CA ASP A 58 -3.30 -17.96 8.36
C ASP A 58 -2.03 -18.43 9.09
N ARG A 59 -1.42 -17.59 9.95
CA ARG A 59 -0.16 -17.88 10.69
C ARG A 59 1.02 -18.28 9.81
N GLN A 60 0.87 -18.22 8.49
CA GLN A 60 1.94 -18.45 7.54
C GLN A 60 2.70 -17.14 7.36
N PRO A 61 3.97 -17.19 6.94
CA PRO A 61 4.75 -16.00 6.75
C PRO A 61 4.27 -15.15 5.55
N PHE A 62 3.09 -15.38 4.97
CA PHE A 62 2.58 -14.54 3.88
C PHE A 62 2.27 -13.14 4.37
N ILE A 63 3.11 -12.18 3.95
CA ILE A 63 2.95 -10.77 4.24
C ILE A 63 2.23 -10.11 3.07
N ALA A 64 1.27 -9.24 3.38
CA ALA A 64 0.77 -8.23 2.46
C ALA A 64 1.19 -6.84 2.94
N ILE A 65 1.61 -6.01 1.98
CA ILE A 65 2.02 -4.62 2.20
C ILE A 65 1.01 -3.72 1.50
N GLY A 66 0.55 -2.69 2.18
CA GLY A 66 -0.26 -1.61 1.62
C GLY A 66 0.46 -0.28 1.69
N ASP A 67 0.44 0.50 0.61
CA ASP A 67 1.05 1.84 0.57
C ASP A 67 0.25 2.76 -0.37
N ALA A 68 -0.12 3.93 0.13
CA ALA A 68 -0.87 4.94 -0.59
C ALA A 68 0.07 5.96 -1.23
N LYS A 69 -0.23 6.32 -2.48
CA LYS A 69 0.54 7.29 -3.26
C LYS A 69 -0.36 8.33 -3.88
N THR A 70 0.20 9.51 -4.08
CA THR A 70 -0.38 10.62 -4.81
C THR A 70 0.27 10.76 -6.19
N VAL A 71 -0.29 11.64 -7.02
CA VAL A 71 0.28 11.99 -8.33
C VAL A 71 1.70 12.55 -8.20
N HIS A 72 1.97 13.30 -7.13
CA HIS A 72 3.26 13.94 -6.88
C HIS A 72 4.33 12.94 -6.46
N ASP A 73 3.96 11.88 -5.73
CA ASP A 73 4.89 10.86 -5.23
C ASP A 73 5.60 10.11 -6.36
N LEU A 74 4.95 9.91 -7.50
CA LEU A 74 5.51 9.13 -8.62
C LEU A 74 6.76 9.75 -9.28
N GLY A 75 7.07 11.00 -8.98
CA GLY A 75 8.32 11.66 -9.41
C GLY A 75 9.47 11.51 -8.41
N ALA A 76 9.18 11.16 -7.16
CA ALA A 76 10.15 11.13 -6.09
C ALA A 76 11.02 9.87 -6.16
N ARG A 77 12.32 10.04 -5.89
CA ARG A 77 13.27 8.93 -5.75
C ARG A 77 12.79 7.92 -4.69
N ARG A 78 12.29 8.43 -3.56
CA ARG A 78 11.73 7.65 -2.45
C ARG A 78 10.70 6.62 -2.89
N THR A 79 9.75 6.99 -3.76
CA THR A 79 8.71 6.08 -4.23
C THR A 79 9.29 4.91 -5.02
N SER A 80 10.36 5.14 -5.79
CA SER A 80 11.04 4.07 -6.51
C SER A 80 11.74 3.11 -5.55
N GLU A 81 12.40 3.65 -4.52
CA GLU A 81 13.07 2.86 -3.48
C GLU A 81 12.06 2.04 -2.67
N GLN A 82 10.93 2.63 -2.26
CA GLN A 82 9.83 1.93 -1.59
C GLN A 82 9.31 0.74 -2.41
N LEU A 83 9.02 0.95 -3.70
CA LEU A 83 8.52 -0.11 -4.57
C LEU A 83 9.52 -1.27 -4.70
N GLN A 84 10.81 -0.97 -4.79
CA GLN A 84 11.86 -1.99 -4.85
C GLN A 84 12.00 -2.75 -3.53
N ASP A 85 12.04 -2.04 -2.41
CA ASP A 85 12.14 -2.62 -1.08
C ASP A 85 11.00 -3.60 -0.84
N TYR A 86 9.75 -3.17 -1.09
CA TYR A 86 8.58 -4.01 -0.86
C TYR A 86 8.50 -5.19 -1.83
N ALA A 87 8.81 -4.98 -3.11
CA ALA A 87 8.79 -6.05 -4.11
C ALA A 87 9.90 -7.10 -3.91
N SER A 88 11.00 -6.72 -3.25
CA SER A 88 12.11 -7.63 -2.93
C SER A 88 11.79 -8.61 -1.79
N VAL A 89 10.75 -8.33 -1.01
CA VAL A 89 10.34 -9.20 0.10
C VAL A 89 9.82 -10.53 -0.44
N THR A 90 10.45 -11.59 0.01
CA THR A 90 9.98 -12.97 -0.13
C THR A 90 9.80 -13.53 1.27
N VAL A 91 8.83 -14.43 1.44
CA VAL A 91 8.57 -14.99 2.77
C VAL A 91 8.52 -16.51 2.78
N GLY A 92 9.04 -17.08 3.86
CA GLY A 92 9.25 -18.52 4.01
C GLY A 92 10.48 -19.04 3.24
N ARG A 93 10.67 -20.36 3.28
CA ARG A 93 11.74 -21.05 2.53
C ARG A 93 11.42 -21.21 1.03
N GLU A 94 10.18 -20.95 0.64
CA GLU A 94 9.63 -21.29 -0.69
C GLU A 94 9.40 -20.08 -1.61
N THR A 95 10.16 -18.99 -1.46
CA THR A 95 10.17 -17.86 -2.41
C THR A 95 8.83 -17.16 -2.65
N THR A 96 7.83 -17.37 -1.77
CA THR A 96 6.49 -16.91 -2.10
C THR A 96 6.41 -15.38 -2.05
N PRO A 97 5.85 -14.74 -3.10
CA PRO A 97 5.74 -13.30 -3.15
C PRO A 97 5.02 -12.69 -1.96
N CYS A 98 5.58 -11.60 -1.42
CA CYS A 98 4.77 -10.64 -0.70
C CYS A 98 3.80 -9.96 -1.70
N LEU A 99 2.53 -9.87 -1.33
CA LEU A 99 1.55 -9.08 -2.08
C LEU A 99 1.75 -7.60 -1.73
N VAL A 100 2.07 -6.77 -2.70
CA VAL A 100 2.14 -5.31 -2.51
C VAL A 100 0.92 -4.66 -3.14
N VAL A 101 0.10 -3.99 -2.35
CA VAL A 101 -1.04 -3.20 -2.83
C VAL A 101 -0.68 -1.73 -2.81
N ILE A 102 -0.64 -1.10 -3.97
CA ILE A 102 -0.42 0.34 -4.10
C ILE A 102 -1.75 1.02 -4.44
N GLY A 103 -2.25 1.83 -3.51
CA GLY A 103 -3.41 2.67 -3.72
C GLY A 103 -3.00 4.01 -4.31
N ILE A 104 -3.71 4.48 -5.35
CA ILE A 104 -3.33 5.70 -6.07
C ILE A 104 -4.53 6.34 -6.77
N PRO A 105 -4.57 7.68 -6.98
CA PRO A 105 -5.54 8.30 -7.88
C PRO A 105 -5.56 7.63 -9.26
N GLN A 106 -6.75 7.46 -9.83
CA GLN A 106 -6.95 6.80 -11.11
C GLN A 106 -6.20 7.51 -12.24
N SER A 107 -6.18 8.84 -12.24
CA SER A 107 -5.39 9.66 -13.16
C SER A 107 -3.89 9.31 -13.19
N ALA A 108 -3.33 8.80 -12.08
CA ALA A 108 -1.92 8.45 -11.95
C ALA A 108 -1.59 6.96 -12.14
N ALA A 109 -2.59 6.08 -12.25
CA ALA A 109 -2.39 4.64 -12.34
C ALA A 109 -1.51 4.22 -13.54
N ALA A 110 -1.68 4.87 -14.70
CA ALA A 110 -0.87 4.59 -15.89
C ALA A 110 0.61 4.99 -15.69
N ARG A 111 0.86 6.06 -14.94
CA ARG A 111 2.23 6.50 -14.61
C ARG A 111 2.89 5.54 -13.62
N LEU A 112 2.15 5.03 -12.63
CA LEU A 112 2.65 4.00 -11.72
C LEU A 112 2.99 2.70 -12.45
N ARG A 113 2.16 2.24 -13.40
CA ARG A 113 2.46 1.06 -14.23
C ARG A 113 3.77 1.22 -15.01
N ARG A 114 3.99 2.39 -15.62
CA ARG A 114 5.26 2.69 -16.31
C ARG A 114 6.45 2.69 -15.36
N LEU A 115 6.27 3.18 -14.13
CA LEU A 115 7.30 3.15 -13.10
C LEU A 115 7.67 1.70 -12.72
N ILE A 116 6.67 0.85 -12.46
CA ILE A 116 6.86 -0.57 -12.13
C ILE A 116 7.64 -1.30 -13.24
N VAL A 117 7.25 -1.09 -14.51
CA VAL A 117 7.95 -1.66 -15.67
C VAL A 117 9.40 -1.17 -15.74
N ARG A 118 9.63 0.13 -15.53
CA ARG A 118 10.98 0.72 -15.52
C ARG A 118 11.87 0.14 -14.42
N LEU A 119 11.29 -0.15 -13.26
CA LEU A 119 11.98 -0.76 -12.12
C LEU A 119 12.15 -2.28 -12.26
N LYS A 120 11.63 -2.88 -13.34
CA LYS A 120 11.67 -4.33 -13.61
C LYS A 120 11.05 -5.17 -12.48
N ILE A 121 10.05 -4.62 -11.80
CA ILE A 121 9.32 -5.35 -10.77
C ILE A 121 8.35 -6.32 -11.46
N PRO A 122 8.33 -7.62 -11.10
CA PRO A 122 7.38 -8.58 -11.66
C PRO A 122 5.92 -8.16 -11.44
N ASN A 123 5.07 -8.33 -12.46
CA ASN A 123 3.69 -7.84 -12.44
C ASN A 123 2.78 -8.57 -11.43
N ASP A 124 3.16 -9.77 -10.98
CA ASP A 124 2.45 -10.56 -9.97
C ASP A 124 2.73 -10.09 -8.53
N ARG A 125 3.71 -9.20 -8.35
CA ARG A 125 4.12 -8.66 -7.03
C ARG A 125 3.29 -7.46 -6.59
N ILE A 126 2.77 -6.67 -7.54
CA ILE A 126 2.08 -5.41 -7.26
C ILE A 126 0.64 -5.44 -7.78
N SER A 127 -0.31 -5.29 -6.86
CA SER A 127 -1.70 -4.98 -7.17
C SER A 127 -1.93 -3.46 -7.08
N ILE A 128 -2.43 -2.86 -8.16
CA ILE A 128 -2.75 -1.42 -8.18
C ILE A 128 -4.24 -1.24 -7.86
N LEU A 129 -4.52 -0.49 -6.79
CA LEU A 129 -5.85 -0.02 -6.46
C LEU A 129 -6.00 1.43 -6.97
N ALA A 130 -6.54 1.57 -8.18
CA ALA A 130 -6.82 2.88 -8.77
C ALA A 130 -8.13 3.42 -8.20
N VAL A 131 -8.04 4.52 -7.44
CA VAL A 131 -9.20 5.17 -6.81
C VAL A 131 -9.65 6.33 -7.69
N PRO A 132 -10.94 6.41 -8.08
CA PRO A 132 -11.46 7.52 -8.87
C PRO A 132 -11.13 8.86 -8.23
N ASP A 133 -10.58 9.79 -9.00
CA ASP A 133 -10.14 11.11 -8.51
C ASP A 133 -11.27 11.87 -7.79
N MET A 134 -12.51 11.73 -8.26
CA MET A 134 -13.73 12.30 -7.63
C MET A 134 -13.98 11.87 -6.18
N LEU A 135 -13.39 10.77 -5.72
CA LEU A 135 -13.50 10.33 -4.32
C LEU A 135 -12.39 10.92 -3.44
N LEU A 136 -11.33 11.43 -4.04
CA LEU A 136 -10.13 11.96 -3.37
C LEU A 136 -10.14 13.48 -3.31
N ASP A 137 -10.68 14.11 -4.36
CA ASP A 137 -11.02 15.52 -4.38
C ASP A 137 -12.30 15.66 -3.54
N GLY A 138 -12.15 16.07 -2.29
CA GLY A 138 -13.30 16.31 -1.41
C GLY A 138 -14.36 17.10 -2.17
N GLY A 139 -15.59 16.58 -2.21
CA GLY A 139 -16.72 17.21 -2.91
C GLY A 139 -16.86 18.69 -2.55
N PRO A 140 -17.55 19.48 -3.39
CA PRO A 140 -17.47 20.94 -3.36
C PRO A 140 -17.63 21.48 -1.93
N SER A 141 -16.60 22.19 -1.49
CA SER A 141 -16.57 23.02 -0.29
C SER A 141 -17.71 24.03 -0.28
#